data_AF-A0A2D6XEW5-F1
#
_entry.id   AF-A0A2D6XEW5-F1
#
_cell.length_a   1.000
_cell.length_b   1.000
_cell.length_c   1.000
_cell.angle_alpha   90.00
_cell.angle_beta   90.00
_cell.angle_gamma   90.00
#
_symmetry.space_group_name_H-M   'P 1'
#
loop_
_entity.id
_entity.type
_entity.pdbx_description
1 polymer ?
#
loop_
_entity_poly.entity_id
_entity_poly.type
_entity_poly.pdbx_seq_one_letter_code
_entity_poly.pdbx_strand_id
1 'polypeptide(L)'
;MIAVIRIAGQIGLKKEIVETLYRLKLRRKLVCVLVDEKDEVKVGMIGKVKDFVAYGAVDDELVKELNEKRGKDKAKGFYRLHPPVGGFKRSTKVAVPKGVLGKHDDIGKLLGRML
;
A
#
# COMPACT_ATOMS: atom_id res chain seq x y z
N MET A 1 6.20 -11.22 -2.84
CA MET A 1 5.43 -10.54 -1.77
C MET A 1 4.79 -9.30 -2.36
N ILE A 2 3.56 -8.96 -1.94
CA ILE A 2 2.86 -7.76 -2.39
C ILE A 2 2.88 -6.71 -1.29
N ALA A 3 3.36 -5.51 -1.59
CA ALA A 3 3.12 -4.34 -0.74
C ALA A 3 1.80 -3.70 -1.13
N VAL A 4 1.02 -3.30 -0.14
CA VAL A 4 -0.22 -2.55 -0.31
C VAL A 4 -0.13 -1.26 0.49
N ILE A 5 -0.26 -0.12 -0.17
CA ILE A 5 -0.18 1.22 0.41
C ILE A 5 -1.53 1.91 0.25
N ARG A 6 -2.07 2.44 1.35
CA ARG A 6 -3.29 3.25 1.28
C ARG A 6 -2.97 4.70 0.92
N ILE A 7 -3.45 5.16 -0.24
CA ILE A 7 -3.28 6.55 -0.69
C ILE A 7 -4.55 7.37 -0.45
N ALA A 8 -5.72 6.79 -0.72
CA ALA A 8 -7.00 7.49 -0.62
C ALA A 8 -7.51 7.66 0.83
N GLY A 9 -8.32 8.69 1.05
CA GLY A 9 -9.03 8.96 2.31
C GLY A 9 -10.19 8.00 2.57
N GLN A 10 -10.99 8.27 3.61
CA GLN A 10 -12.21 7.49 3.90
C GLN A 10 -13.51 8.21 3.51
N ILE A 11 -13.44 9.51 3.23
CA ILE A 11 -14.61 10.36 2.98
C ILE A 11 -15.29 9.90 1.68
N GLY A 12 -16.58 9.60 1.76
CA GLY A 12 -17.39 9.17 0.61
C GLY A 12 -17.22 7.71 0.20
N LEU A 13 -16.51 6.88 0.97
CA LEU A 13 -16.39 5.44 0.69
C LEU A 13 -17.62 4.67 1.16
N LYS A 14 -18.01 3.65 0.40
CA LYS A 14 -19.01 2.66 0.86
C LYS A 14 -18.48 1.92 2.10
N LYS A 15 -19.39 1.61 3.03
CA LYS A 15 -19.04 0.92 4.29
C LYS A 15 -18.27 -0.39 4.06
N GLU A 16 -18.65 -1.15 3.04
CA GLU A 16 -17.97 -2.41 2.66
C GLU A 16 -16.49 -2.23 2.31
N ILE A 17 -16.16 -1.14 1.59
CA ILE A 17 -14.79 -0.80 1.21
C ILE A 17 -13.99 -0.40 2.46
N VAL A 18 -14.60 0.42 3.33
CA VAL A 18 -13.99 0.84 4.59
C VAL A 18 -13.69 -0.36 5.48
N GLU A 19 -14.63 -1.31 5.57
CA GLU A 19 -14.46 -2.54 6.34
C GLU A 19 -13.35 -3.43 5.76
N THR A 20 -13.29 -3.58 4.43
CA THR A 20 -12.21 -4.33 3.77
C THR A 20 -10.84 -3.72 4.07
N LEU A 21 -10.72 -2.39 4.00
CA LEU A 21 -9.50 -1.68 4.37
C LEU A 21 -9.15 -1.87 5.86
N TYR A 22 -10.15 -1.95 6.74
CA TYR A 22 -9.95 -2.20 8.16
C TYR A 22 -9.43 -3.62 8.42
N ARG A 23 -9.98 -4.63 7.74
CA ARG A 23 -9.53 -6.04 7.80
C ARG A 23 -8.10 -6.22 7.31
N LEU A 24 -7.71 -5.49 6.25
CA LEU A 24 -6.32 -5.43 5.76
C LEU A 24 -5.37 -4.60 6.63
N LYS A 25 -5.82 -4.09 7.79
CA LYS A 25 -5.05 -3.21 8.71
C LYS A 25 -4.68 -1.84 8.12
N LEU A 26 -5.25 -1.43 6.99
CA LEU A 26 -5.02 -0.13 6.34
C LEU A 26 -5.88 0.99 6.94
N ARG A 27 -5.71 1.27 8.23
CA ARG A 27 -6.58 2.22 8.97
C ARG A 27 -6.36 3.68 8.63
N ARG A 28 -5.12 4.08 8.32
CA ARG A 28 -4.74 5.48 8.02
C ARG A 28 -4.09 5.59 6.64
N LYS A 29 -4.06 6.79 6.08
CA LYS A 29 -3.31 7.07 4.85
C LYS A 29 -1.82 6.81 5.06
N LEU A 30 -1.12 6.45 3.99
CA LEU A 30 0.33 6.19 3.96
C LEU A 30 0.78 5.08 4.91
N VAL A 31 -0.12 4.14 5.19
CA VAL A 31 0.21 2.88 5.83
C VAL A 31 0.48 1.86 4.73
N CYS A 32 1.55 1.10 4.89
CA CYS A 32 1.90 -0.03 4.05
C CYS A 32 1.72 -1.34 4.82
N VAL A 33 1.15 -2.33 4.14
CA VAL A 33 1.03 -3.71 4.64
C VAL A 33 1.63 -4.66 3.63
N LEU A 34 2.48 -5.57 4.09
CA LEU A 34 3.00 -6.67 3.28
C LEU A 34 2.04 -7.85 3.34
N VAL A 35 1.73 -8.39 2.17
CA VAL A 35 0.81 -9.51 1.97
C VAL A 35 1.54 -10.57 1.16
N ASP A 36 1.45 -11.82 1.62
CA ASP A 36 1.95 -12.97 0.88
C ASP A 36 1.03 -13.29 -0.30
N GLU A 37 1.61 -13.59 -1.45
CA GLU A 37 0.87 -13.95 -2.67
C GLU A 37 0.10 -15.25 -2.54
N LYS A 38 0.54 -16.13 -1.63
CA LYS A 38 -0.11 -17.42 -1.33
C LYS A 38 -1.48 -17.25 -0.63
N ASP A 39 -1.76 -16.08 -0.09
CA ASP A 39 -2.97 -15.83 0.70
C ASP A 39 -4.09 -15.28 -0.21
N GLU A 40 -4.77 -16.20 -0.91
CA GLU A 40 -5.78 -15.90 -1.93
C GLU A 40 -6.89 -14.97 -1.41
N VAL A 41 -7.27 -15.11 -0.13
CA VAL A 41 -8.29 -14.28 0.52
C VAL A 41 -7.86 -12.81 0.51
N LYS A 42 -6.60 -12.52 0.85
CA LYS A 42 -6.08 -11.15 0.87
C LYS A 42 -5.91 -10.60 -0.54
N VAL A 43 -5.51 -11.42 -1.50
CA VAL A 43 -5.44 -11.02 -2.91
C VAL A 43 -6.83 -10.62 -3.43
N GLY A 44 -7.87 -11.40 -3.12
CA GLY A 44 -9.25 -11.06 -3.45
C GLY A 44 -9.72 -9.76 -2.78
N MET A 45 -9.32 -9.51 -1.52
CA MET A 45 -9.60 -8.25 -0.82
C MET A 45 -8.92 -7.06 -1.51
N ILE A 46 -7.67 -7.19 -1.95
CA ILE A 46 -6.94 -6.15 -2.69
C ILE A 46 -7.65 -5.82 -4.00
N GLY A 47 -8.14 -6.83 -4.72
CA GLY A 47 -8.92 -6.64 -5.95
C GLY A 47 -10.16 -5.76 -5.75
N LYS A 48 -10.85 -5.90 -4.60
CA LYS A 48 -12.01 -5.06 -4.24
C LYS A 48 -11.64 -3.62 -3.90
N VAL A 49 -10.45 -3.37 -3.35
CA VAL A 49 -10.02 -2.03 -2.91
C VAL A 49 -9.01 -1.36 -3.85
N LYS A 50 -8.76 -1.93 -5.04
CA LYS A 50 -7.77 -1.48 -6.02
C LYS A 50 -7.83 0.02 -6.35
N ASP A 51 -9.03 0.60 -6.32
CA ASP A 51 -9.26 2.01 -6.65
C ASP A 51 -8.89 2.97 -5.50
N PHE A 52 -8.45 2.46 -4.34
CA PHE A 52 -8.11 3.25 -3.16
C PHE A 52 -6.70 3.01 -2.64
N VAL A 53 -6.06 1.95 -3.12
CA VAL A 53 -4.74 1.50 -2.70
C VAL A 53 -3.80 1.42 -3.90
N ALA A 54 -2.51 1.64 -3.65
CA ALA A 54 -1.45 1.25 -4.57
C ALA A 54 -0.89 -0.09 -4.12
N TYR A 55 -0.73 -1.05 -5.02
CA TYR A 55 -0.14 -2.33 -4.69
C TYR A 55 0.80 -2.84 -5.79
N GLY A 56 1.77 -3.67 -5.43
CA GLY A 56 2.76 -4.18 -6.37
C GLY A 56 3.67 -5.22 -5.73
N ALA A 57 4.37 -5.98 -6.56
CA ALA A 57 5.38 -6.91 -6.12
C ALA A 57 6.59 -6.14 -5.56
N VAL A 58 7.20 -6.67 -4.50
CA VAL A 58 8.36 -6.05 -3.84
C VAL A 58 9.48 -7.07 -3.73
N ASP A 59 10.69 -6.59 -3.96
CA ASP A 59 11.92 -7.37 -3.78
C ASP A 59 12.27 -7.57 -2.31
N ASP A 60 12.94 -8.67 -2.01
CA ASP A 60 13.36 -9.03 -0.65
C ASP A 60 14.33 -7.99 -0.04
N GLU A 61 15.12 -7.32 -0.88
CA GLU A 61 16.03 -6.24 -0.47
C GLU A 61 15.27 -5.05 0.11
N LEU A 62 14.21 -4.62 -0.58
CA LEU A 62 13.34 -3.51 -0.13
C LEU A 62 12.60 -3.86 1.17
N VAL A 63 12.22 -5.13 1.34
CA VAL A 63 11.59 -5.61 2.58
C VAL A 63 12.55 -5.52 3.75
N LYS A 64 13.85 -5.81 3.54
CA LYS A 64 14.88 -5.62 4.58
C LYS A 64 15.02 -4.14 4.93
N GLU A 65 15.13 -3.24 3.94
CA GLU A 65 15.22 -1.80 4.21
C GLU A 65 13.99 -1.26 4.97
N LEU A 66 12.79 -1.72 4.62
CA LEU A 66 11.55 -1.37 5.32
C LEU A 66 11.59 -1.80 6.79
N ASN A 67 12.10 -3.00 7.06
CA ASN A 67 12.24 -3.50 8.43
C ASN A 67 13.26 -2.69 9.23
N GLU A 68 14.41 -2.37 8.65
CA GLU A 68 15.46 -1.61 9.34
C GLU A 68 15.06 -0.17 9.63
N LYS A 69 14.51 0.54 8.65
CA LYS A 69 14.18 1.97 8.79
C LYS A 69 12.87 2.20 9.56
N ARG A 70 11.88 1.31 9.40
CA ARG A 70 10.48 1.56 9.81
C ARG A 70 9.88 0.49 10.71
N GLY A 71 10.55 -0.65 10.92
CA GLY A 71 10.12 -1.71 11.81
C GLY A 71 10.32 -1.37 13.29
N LYS A 72 9.56 -0.40 13.81
CA LYS A 72 9.62 -0.01 15.23
C LYS A 72 8.93 -0.99 16.18
N ASP A 73 8.02 -1.81 15.68
CA ASP A 73 7.26 -2.77 16.47
C ASP A 73 7.26 -4.12 15.76
N LYS A 74 7.44 -5.20 16.54
CA LYS A 74 7.61 -6.61 16.12
C LYS A 74 6.47 -7.18 15.25
N ALA A 75 5.49 -6.38 14.85
CA ALA A 75 4.42 -6.75 13.92
C ALA A 75 4.96 -6.77 12.48
N LYS A 76 5.53 -7.92 12.09
CA LYS A 76 5.99 -8.20 10.72
C LYS A 76 4.91 -7.80 9.71
N GLY A 77 5.28 -7.00 8.71
CA GLY A 77 4.42 -6.66 7.59
C GLY A 77 3.48 -5.47 7.78
N PHE A 78 3.65 -4.63 8.80
CA PHE A 78 2.93 -3.35 8.94
C PHE A 78 3.89 -2.19 9.11
N TYR A 79 3.80 -1.18 8.23
CA TYR A 79 4.70 -0.03 8.24
C TYR A 79 3.94 1.28 8.14
N ARG A 80 4.33 2.27 8.95
CA ARG A 80 3.87 3.65 8.82
C ARG A 80 4.89 4.42 7.99
N LEU A 81 4.52 4.74 6.76
CA LEU A 81 5.41 5.42 5.83
C LEU A 81 5.34 6.93 5.98
N HIS A 82 6.41 7.62 5.57
CA HIS A 82 6.39 9.06 5.41
C HIS A 82 5.76 9.39 4.05
N PRO A 83 5.13 10.57 3.88
CA PRO A 83 4.79 11.04 2.55
C PRO A 83 5.99 10.92 1.59
N PRO A 84 5.77 10.67 0.29
CA PRO A 84 6.86 10.52 -0.65
C PRO A 84 7.64 11.83 -0.74
N VAL A 85 8.97 11.76 -0.56
CA VAL A 85 9.87 12.90 -0.78
C VAL A 85 9.75 13.35 -2.24
N GLY A 86 9.55 14.65 -2.45
CA GLY A 86 9.23 15.24 -3.76
C GLY A 86 7.78 15.03 -4.20
N GLY A 87 6.90 14.53 -3.32
CA GLY A 87 5.47 14.40 -3.56
C GLY A 87 5.07 13.29 -4.54
N PHE A 88 3.78 13.28 -4.87
CA PHE A 88 3.21 12.37 -5.86
C PHE A 88 3.41 12.95 -7.27
N LYS A 89 4.19 12.25 -8.11
CA LYS A 89 4.45 12.66 -9.50
C LYS A 89 3.23 12.54 -10.43
N ARG A 90 2.22 11.79 -10.01
CA ARG A 90 0.97 11.55 -10.75
C ARG A 90 -0.22 11.81 -9.84
N SER A 91 -1.41 11.90 -10.44
CA SER A 91 -2.64 12.13 -9.69
C SER A 91 -2.92 10.98 -8.71
N THR A 92 -3.21 11.35 -7.46
CA THR A 92 -3.60 10.41 -6.38
C THR A 92 -5.04 9.93 -6.50
N LYS A 93 -5.82 10.48 -7.44
CA LYS A 93 -7.24 10.17 -7.65
C LYS A 93 -7.49 9.23 -8.84
N VAL A 94 -6.46 8.93 -9.64
CA VAL A 94 -6.58 8.17 -10.88
C VAL A 94 -5.77 6.88 -10.77
N ALA A 95 -6.21 5.83 -11.47
CA ALA A 95 -5.47 4.58 -11.58
C ALA A 95 -4.25 4.70 -12.50
N VAL A 96 -3.28 3.80 -12.33
CA VAL A 96 -2.16 3.59 -13.28
C VAL A 96 -2.72 3.31 -14.68
N PRO A 97 -2.15 3.87 -15.77
CA PRO A 97 -0.85 4.56 -15.85
C PRO A 97 -0.87 6.07 -15.53
N LYS A 98 -2.03 6.72 -15.58
CA LYS A 98 -2.14 8.19 -15.44
C LYS A 98 -2.06 8.67 -13.98
N GLY A 99 -2.29 7.78 -13.01
CA GLY A 99 -2.25 8.08 -11.59
C GLY A 99 -1.42 7.10 -10.75
N VAL A 100 -1.72 7.06 -9.45
CA VAL A 100 -0.99 6.28 -8.44
C VAL A 100 -1.83 5.14 -7.87
N LEU A 101 -3.11 5.02 -8.19
CA LEU A 101 -3.97 3.96 -7.65
C LEU A 101 -3.87 2.66 -8.47
N GLY A 102 -4.09 1.52 -7.85
CA GLY A 102 -4.07 0.20 -8.49
C GLY A 102 -2.71 -0.49 -8.48
N LYS A 103 -2.53 -1.41 -9.44
CA LYS A 103 -1.32 -2.22 -9.57
C LYS A 103 -0.17 -1.40 -10.17
N HIS A 104 0.98 -1.41 -9.51
CA HIS A 104 2.24 -0.87 -10.01
C HIS A 104 3.22 -2.01 -10.23
N ASP A 105 3.87 -1.99 -11.38
CA ASP A 105 5.04 -2.84 -11.62
C ASP A 105 6.27 -2.28 -10.87
N ASP A 106 6.35 -0.94 -10.74
CA ASP A 106 7.48 -0.23 -10.13
C ASP A 106 7.19 0.30 -8.69
N ILE A 107 6.50 -0.48 -7.84
CA ILE A 107 6.13 0.03 -6.50
C ILE A 107 7.34 0.34 -5.62
N GLY A 108 8.48 -0.32 -5.85
CA GLY A 108 9.73 -0.08 -5.14
C GLY A 108 10.22 1.37 -5.22
N LYS A 109 10.08 2.02 -6.38
CA LYS A 109 10.45 3.45 -6.56
C LYS A 109 9.55 4.40 -5.76
N LEU A 110 8.31 4.01 -5.48
CA LEU A 110 7.41 4.77 -4.64
C LEU A 110 7.76 4.57 -3.16
N LEU A 111 7.98 3.31 -2.75
CA LEU A 111 8.38 2.96 -1.40
C LEU A 111 9.72 3.60 -1.01
N GLY A 112 10.72 3.58 -1.89
CA GLY A 112 12.03 4.20 -1.62
C GLY A 112 11.96 5.70 -1.35
N ARG A 113 10.97 6.41 -1.91
CA ARG A 113 10.73 7.83 -1.62
C ARG A 113 9.96 8.07 -0.33
N MET A 114 9.31 7.04 0.21
CA MET A 114 8.49 7.09 1.42
C MET A 114 9.21 6.51 2.66
N LEU A 115 10.37 5.88 2.45
CA LEU A 115 11.25 5.33 3.47
C LEU A 115 11.89 6.43 4.32
#